data_AF-A0A497RIS0-F1
#
_entry.id   AF-A0A497RIS0-F1
#
_cell.length_a   1.000
_cell.length_b   1.000
_cell.length_c   1.000
_cell.angle_alpha   90.00
_cell.angle_beta   90.00
_cell.angle_gamma   90.00
#
_symmetry.space_group_name_H-M   'P 1'
#
loop_
_entity.id
_entity.type
_entity.pdbx_description
1 polymer ?
#
loop_
_entity_poly.entity_id
_entity_poly.type
_entity_poly.pdbx_seq_one_letter_code
_entity_poly.pdbx_strand_id
1 'polypeptide(L)'
;MKELYEKMVNEAMAAQRADVETVKRKRGQEFVIEDTKAYVDAANKMKPIGEQSEAVFRLHVDSINAHYEILKGLTKTVRPEDDPFVEHYQTPVILEILYDEDEKFKKSMEVFIDAIGKAEALIGRESVRRYGGFYGPTCVVDFALIPGSTSNVVNRILKETDIPVEHKRAILAAKSWGMNTSYGIGDVFANEVENGATVADAVKKEVEMVKYIYDSPVEAQAKLMDLVGHTSFDVRKYMSEYRNRMRGAVKEAVYGGVHYGNIVTVPAYCVGDIAHHIAQSTFNMCKDDVVMAVIEATTEVMESTLRNAIDKFKNEYQLLSLATGSTACAVEYILELDGFNAPMIVDLLTKRFHNFVQLYPTRSAAAELHNHDFMDMIYRGWRHLDMARRMVNGAGTELTPKVAGFDVDLKPISENEVLMNPQRYAYPGCAISVRFSALMRLADYPCLLTSEPVTATMMTNVIALHKDKPGAPARVCKECGAACLVDFRHQWCQWKEAV
;
A
#
# COMPACT_ATOMS: atom_id res chain seq x y z
N MET A 1 -7.19 19.59 20.31
CA MET A 1 -7.75 18.41 19.60
C MET A 1 -8.40 18.79 18.27
N LYS A 2 -9.42 19.67 18.21
CA LYS A 2 -10.01 20.10 16.93
C LYS A 2 -8.99 20.65 15.92
N GLU A 3 -8.10 21.55 16.35
CA GLU A 3 -7.01 22.10 15.53
C GLU A 3 -6.10 21.00 14.94
N LEU A 4 -5.78 19.97 15.73
CA LEU A 4 -5.01 18.82 15.28
C LEU A 4 -5.75 18.01 14.22
N TYR A 5 -7.06 17.77 14.39
CA TYR A 5 -7.85 17.05 13.41
C TYR A 5 -8.01 17.85 12.11
N GLU A 6 -8.23 19.16 12.19
CA GLU A 6 -8.28 20.05 11.02
C GLU A 6 -6.94 20.04 10.27
N LYS A 7 -5.82 20.12 10.98
CA LYS A 7 -4.48 19.98 10.40
C LYS A 7 -4.32 18.65 9.68
N MET A 8 -4.63 17.53 10.34
CA MET A 8 -4.50 16.18 9.75
C MET A 8 -5.32 16.05 8.46
N VAL A 9 -6.57 16.54 8.44
CA VAL A 9 -7.42 16.53 7.25
C VAL A 9 -6.84 17.44 6.16
N ASN A 10 -6.39 18.65 6.51
CA ASN A 10 -5.85 19.59 5.52
C ASN A 10 -4.55 19.09 4.89
N GLU A 11 -3.64 18.51 5.67
CA GLU A 11 -2.38 17.94 5.16
C GLU A 11 -2.67 16.74 4.23
N ALA A 12 -3.52 15.81 4.68
CA ALA A 12 -3.83 14.62 3.89
C ALA A 12 -4.58 14.97 2.58
N MET A 13 -5.54 15.89 2.63
CA MET A 13 -6.24 16.35 1.43
C MET A 13 -5.34 17.18 0.52
N ALA A 14 -4.36 17.91 1.06
CA ALA A 14 -3.39 18.62 0.23
C ALA A 14 -2.51 17.65 -0.57
N ALA A 15 -2.09 16.54 0.03
CA ALA A 15 -1.38 15.47 -0.68
C ALA A 15 -2.25 14.86 -1.78
N GLN A 16 -3.46 14.36 -1.45
CA GLN A 16 -4.37 13.79 -2.45
C GLN A 16 -4.70 14.74 -3.59
N ARG A 17 -4.98 16.02 -3.30
CA ARG A 17 -5.29 17.01 -4.33
C ARG A 17 -4.07 17.33 -5.19
N ALA A 18 -2.86 17.34 -4.63
CA ALA A 18 -1.64 17.55 -5.42
C ALA A 18 -1.50 16.49 -6.50
N ASP A 19 -1.79 15.23 -6.16
CA ASP A 19 -1.75 14.09 -7.06
C ASP A 19 -2.88 14.14 -8.09
N VAL A 20 -4.12 14.18 -7.63
CA VAL A 20 -5.32 14.13 -8.49
C VAL A 20 -5.35 15.28 -9.49
N GLU A 21 -5.05 16.51 -9.05
CA GLU A 21 -5.06 17.67 -9.95
C GLU A 21 -3.88 17.66 -10.93
N THR A 22 -2.73 17.09 -10.53
CA THR A 22 -1.59 16.93 -11.44
C THR A 22 -1.91 15.88 -12.50
N VAL A 23 -2.40 14.70 -12.10
CA VAL A 23 -2.83 13.64 -13.01
C VAL A 23 -3.92 14.15 -13.95
N LYS A 24 -4.94 14.85 -13.46
CA LYS A 24 -6.00 15.44 -14.29
C LYS A 24 -5.47 16.40 -15.35
N ARG A 25 -4.49 17.23 -15.00
CA ARG A 25 -3.88 18.22 -15.91
C ARG A 25 -2.93 17.56 -16.92
N LYS A 26 -2.25 16.48 -16.52
CA LYS A 26 -1.14 15.87 -17.26
C LYS A 26 -1.48 14.53 -17.93
N ARG A 27 -2.63 13.93 -17.63
CA ARG A 27 -3.12 12.72 -18.30
C ARG A 27 -3.06 12.90 -19.82
N GLY A 28 -2.55 11.89 -20.51
CA GLY A 28 -2.30 11.97 -21.94
C GLY A 28 -0.94 12.54 -22.37
N GLN A 29 -0.17 13.13 -21.45
CA GLN A 29 1.16 13.69 -21.73
C GLN A 29 2.29 12.73 -21.29
N GLU A 30 3.53 13.09 -21.66
CA GLU A 30 4.73 12.44 -21.12
C GLU A 30 4.99 12.89 -19.69
N PHE A 31 5.24 11.94 -18.80
CA PHE A 31 5.62 12.20 -17.42
C PHE A 31 7.08 12.67 -17.32
N VAL A 32 7.32 13.66 -16.45
CA VAL A 32 8.66 14.04 -15.98
C VAL A 32 8.68 14.17 -14.46
N ILE A 33 9.84 13.95 -13.82
CA ILE A 33 9.97 14.00 -12.35
C ILE A 33 9.45 15.33 -11.79
N GLU A 34 9.64 16.46 -12.49
CA GLU A 34 9.14 17.76 -12.06
C GLU A 34 7.62 17.87 -11.94
N ASP A 35 6.84 17.00 -12.59
CA ASP A 35 5.38 17.00 -12.44
C ASP A 35 4.97 16.70 -10.99
N THR A 36 5.81 16.00 -10.22
CA THR A 36 5.58 15.63 -8.82
C THR A 36 5.79 16.78 -7.82
N LYS A 37 6.27 17.96 -8.29
CA LYS A 37 6.59 19.13 -7.46
C LYS A 37 5.44 19.55 -6.54
N ALA A 38 4.20 19.48 -7.03
CA ALA A 38 3.02 19.88 -6.24
C ALA A 38 2.88 19.04 -4.95
N TYR A 39 3.16 17.73 -5.05
CA TYR A 39 3.15 16.83 -3.91
C TYR A 39 4.28 17.17 -2.92
N VAL A 40 5.50 17.35 -3.44
CA VAL A 40 6.67 17.74 -2.64
C VAL A 40 6.40 19.04 -1.88
N ASP A 41 5.74 20.01 -2.51
CA ASP A 41 5.36 21.29 -1.89
C ASP A 41 4.24 21.14 -0.84
N ALA A 42 3.36 20.15 -0.99
CA ALA A 42 2.36 19.82 0.02
C ALA A 42 3.04 19.19 1.26
N ALA A 43 3.90 18.20 1.05
CA ALA A 43 4.65 17.53 2.11
C ALA A 43 5.54 18.51 2.90
N ASN A 44 6.24 19.42 2.22
CA ASN A 44 7.09 20.43 2.86
C ASN A 44 6.34 21.44 3.74
N LYS A 45 5.00 21.50 3.66
CA LYS A 45 4.18 22.34 4.54
C LYS A 45 3.80 21.62 5.84
N MET A 46 3.97 20.31 5.92
CA MET A 46 3.69 19.54 7.11
C MET A 46 4.61 19.96 8.26
N LYS A 47 4.04 20.18 9.43
CA LYS A 47 4.78 20.58 10.64
C LYS A 47 4.22 19.88 11.87
N PRO A 48 5.03 19.49 12.86
CA PRO A 48 4.49 19.00 14.12
C PRO A 48 3.75 20.13 14.86
N ILE A 49 2.68 19.79 15.56
CA ILE A 49 2.04 20.67 16.54
C ILE A 49 1.84 19.93 17.88
N GLY A 50 1.76 20.67 18.98
CA GLY A 50 1.52 20.09 20.30
C GLY A 50 2.57 19.03 20.67
N GLU A 51 2.12 17.83 20.99
CA GLU A 51 2.96 16.71 21.41
C GLU A 51 3.53 15.87 20.25
N GLN A 52 3.24 16.24 19.00
CA GLN A 52 3.73 15.51 17.84
C GLN A 52 5.26 15.53 17.75
N SER A 53 5.85 14.36 17.54
CA SER A 53 7.29 14.18 17.39
C SER A 53 7.84 14.81 16.12
N GLU A 54 8.69 15.83 16.27
CA GLU A 54 9.42 16.45 15.15
C GLU A 54 10.26 15.44 14.36
N ALA A 55 10.95 14.52 15.06
CA ALA A 55 11.74 13.47 14.41
C ALA A 55 10.92 12.57 13.46
N VAL A 56 9.62 12.37 13.72
CA VAL A 56 8.74 11.59 12.84
C VAL A 56 8.41 12.39 11.58
N PHE A 57 8.13 13.69 11.71
CA PHE A 57 7.92 14.57 10.56
C PHE A 57 9.18 14.69 9.70
N ARG A 58 10.37 14.73 10.33
CA ARG A 58 11.64 14.71 9.60
C ARG A 58 11.83 13.44 8.79
N LEU A 59 11.53 12.26 9.35
CA LEU A 59 11.59 11.00 8.60
C LEU A 59 10.72 11.05 7.33
N HIS A 60 9.55 11.68 7.40
CA HIS A 60 8.63 11.82 6.27
C HIS A 60 9.14 12.87 5.25
N VAL A 61 9.34 14.11 5.70
CA VAL A 61 9.67 15.24 4.83
C VAL A 61 11.07 15.11 4.23
N ASP A 62 12.07 14.68 5.01
CA ASP A 62 13.42 14.48 4.49
C ASP A 62 13.45 13.32 3.48
N SER A 63 12.63 12.28 3.67
CA SER A 63 12.54 11.16 2.72
C SER A 63 11.99 11.61 1.37
N ILE A 64 10.89 12.35 1.36
CA ILE A 64 10.27 12.90 0.15
C ILE A 64 11.26 13.81 -0.59
N ASN A 65 11.91 14.73 0.12
CA ASN A 65 12.89 15.63 -0.48
C ASN A 65 14.12 14.89 -1.00
N ALA A 66 14.62 13.88 -0.26
CA ALA A 66 15.73 13.05 -0.72
C ALA A 66 15.35 12.28 -1.98
N HIS A 67 14.19 11.62 -1.98
CA HIS A 67 13.70 10.84 -3.11
C HIS A 67 13.53 11.72 -4.36
N TYR A 68 12.83 12.86 -4.25
CA TYR A 68 12.62 13.80 -5.35
C TYR A 68 13.93 14.35 -5.93
N GLU A 69 14.82 14.87 -5.09
CA GLU A 69 16.06 15.51 -5.56
C GLU A 69 17.03 14.50 -6.18
N ILE A 70 17.08 13.26 -5.66
CA ILE A 70 17.91 12.20 -6.25
C ILE A 70 17.34 11.80 -7.60
N LEU A 71 16.05 11.47 -7.71
CA LEU A 71 15.46 11.05 -8.99
C LEU A 71 15.61 12.13 -10.05
N LYS A 72 15.33 13.38 -9.71
CA LYS A 72 15.51 14.54 -10.60
C LYS A 72 16.97 14.69 -11.08
N GLY A 73 17.94 14.33 -10.24
CA GLY A 73 19.36 14.34 -10.60
C GLY A 73 19.80 13.14 -11.44
N LEU A 74 19.10 12.00 -11.36
CA LEU A 74 19.46 10.76 -12.04
C LEU A 74 18.72 10.54 -13.36
N THR A 75 17.49 11.06 -13.49
CA THR A 75 16.67 10.86 -14.68
C THR A 75 15.65 11.98 -14.88
N LYS A 76 15.17 12.12 -16.12
CA LYS A 76 14.06 13.01 -16.47
C LYS A 76 12.69 12.35 -16.26
N THR A 77 12.62 11.03 -16.43
CA THR A 77 11.36 10.27 -16.42
C THR A 77 11.60 8.83 -15.94
N VAL A 78 10.53 8.17 -15.53
CA VAL A 78 10.53 6.75 -15.16
C VAL A 78 9.55 6.04 -16.10
N ARG A 79 9.98 4.93 -16.69
CA ARG A 79 9.12 4.15 -17.58
C ARG A 79 8.02 3.44 -16.78
N PRO A 80 6.84 3.18 -17.38
CA PRO A 80 5.76 2.47 -16.69
C PRO A 80 6.15 1.13 -16.08
N GLU A 81 7.09 0.41 -16.68
CA GLU A 81 7.52 -0.91 -16.19
C GLU A 81 8.41 -0.84 -14.94
N ASP A 82 9.01 0.34 -14.67
CA ASP A 82 9.91 0.57 -13.55
C ASP A 82 9.20 1.29 -12.38
N ASP A 83 8.10 1.99 -12.65
CA ASP A 83 7.36 2.76 -11.65
C ASP A 83 6.84 1.97 -10.44
N PRO A 84 6.52 0.65 -10.50
CA PRO A 84 6.08 -0.08 -9.31
C PRO A 84 7.20 -0.29 -8.29
N PHE A 85 8.47 -0.07 -8.66
CA PHE A 85 9.61 -0.40 -7.81
C PHE A 85 10.15 0.80 -7.02
N VAL A 86 9.73 2.04 -7.33
CA VAL A 86 10.36 3.26 -6.80
C VAL A 86 10.18 3.48 -5.29
N GLU A 87 9.19 2.82 -4.70
CA GLU A 87 8.90 2.80 -3.26
C GLU A 87 9.63 1.69 -2.48
N HIS A 88 10.39 0.82 -3.16
CA HIS A 88 11.07 -0.32 -2.54
C HIS A 88 12.54 -0.06 -2.19
N TYR A 89 13.05 1.15 -2.45
CA TYR A 89 14.48 1.48 -2.27
C TYR A 89 14.82 2.04 -0.89
N GLN A 90 13.84 2.58 -0.17
CA GLN A 90 14.09 3.37 1.05
C GLN A 90 14.44 2.45 2.23
N THR A 91 13.57 1.51 2.57
CA THR A 91 13.77 0.63 3.74
C THR A 91 15.03 -0.20 3.71
N PRO A 92 15.49 -0.77 2.57
CA PRO A 92 16.79 -1.41 2.51
C PRO A 92 17.92 -0.54 3.06
N VAL A 93 17.93 0.74 2.67
CA VAL A 93 18.93 1.72 3.12
C VAL A 93 18.75 2.06 4.60
N ILE A 94 17.51 2.25 5.05
CA ILE A 94 17.21 2.58 6.45
C ILE A 94 17.64 1.43 7.38
N LEU A 95 17.40 0.17 6.99
CA LEU A 95 17.87 -1.00 7.73
C LEU A 95 19.39 -1.01 7.88
N GLU A 96 20.15 -0.76 6.81
CA GLU A 96 21.60 -0.69 6.90
C GLU A 96 22.10 0.46 7.78
N ILE A 97 21.41 1.61 7.77
CA ILE A 97 21.72 2.68 8.73
C ILE A 97 21.47 2.17 10.16
N LEU A 98 20.35 1.50 10.44
CA LEU A 98 20.07 0.95 11.77
C LEU A 98 21.09 -0.12 12.19
N TYR A 99 21.62 -0.91 11.25
CA TYR A 99 22.71 -1.85 11.53
C TYR A 99 24.00 -1.15 11.96
N ASP A 100 24.31 0.01 11.37
CA ASP A 100 25.46 0.82 11.75
C ASP A 100 25.27 1.51 13.11
N GLU A 101 24.06 2.02 13.38
CA GLU A 101 23.80 2.89 14.54
C GLU A 101 23.51 2.10 15.83
N ASP A 102 22.96 0.89 15.74
CA ASP A 102 22.61 0.07 16.91
C ASP A 102 23.09 -1.38 16.79
N GLU A 103 24.21 -1.65 17.45
CA GLU A 103 24.82 -2.98 17.55
C GLU A 103 23.89 -4.04 18.16
N LYS A 104 22.94 -3.68 19.05
CA LYS A 104 21.98 -4.64 19.61
C LYS A 104 20.91 -5.02 18.58
N PHE A 105 20.47 -4.05 17.78
CA PHE A 105 19.55 -4.30 16.68
C PHE A 105 20.22 -5.16 15.61
N LYS A 106 21.46 -4.84 15.22
CA LYS A 106 22.26 -5.66 14.29
C LYS A 106 22.38 -7.11 14.74
N LYS A 107 22.75 -7.36 16.00
CA LYS A 107 22.80 -8.72 16.56
C LYS A 107 21.45 -9.44 16.53
N SER A 108 20.35 -8.72 16.72
CA SER A 108 19.02 -9.31 16.62
C SER A 108 18.67 -9.68 15.18
N MET A 109 19.15 -8.91 14.20
CA MET A 109 19.01 -9.23 12.79
C MET A 109 19.82 -10.47 12.42
N GLU A 110 21.07 -10.61 12.90
CA GLU A 110 21.89 -11.81 12.70
C GLU A 110 21.19 -13.07 13.23
N VAL A 111 20.64 -13.01 14.45
CA VAL A 111 19.86 -14.12 15.04
C VAL A 111 18.60 -14.43 14.21
N PHE A 112 17.93 -13.42 13.66
CA PHE A 112 16.78 -13.62 12.80
C PHE A 112 17.14 -14.24 11.44
N ILE A 113 18.25 -13.82 10.82
CA ILE A 113 18.78 -14.41 9.58
C ILE A 113 19.13 -15.89 9.78
N ASP A 114 19.70 -16.24 10.93
CA ASP A 114 19.94 -17.64 11.32
C ASP A 114 18.63 -18.41 11.52
N ALA A 115 17.61 -17.77 12.10
CA ALA A 115 16.30 -18.37 12.28
C ALA A 115 15.60 -18.64 10.93
N ILE A 116 15.75 -17.75 9.93
CA ILE A 116 15.29 -17.99 8.56
C ILE A 116 15.94 -19.25 7.98
N GLY A 117 17.26 -19.40 8.14
CA GLY A 117 17.99 -20.58 7.67
C GLY A 117 17.50 -21.90 8.29
N LYS A 118 16.97 -21.86 9.51
CA LYS A 118 16.38 -23.00 10.22
C LYS A 118 14.90 -23.23 9.89
N ALA A 119 14.25 -22.27 9.22
CA ALA A 119 12.84 -22.29 8.89
C ALA A 119 12.53 -22.92 7.52
N GLU A 120 13.43 -23.72 6.95
CA GLU A 120 13.28 -24.37 5.63
C GLU A 120 11.92 -25.07 5.46
N ALA A 121 11.50 -25.87 6.45
CA ALA A 121 10.23 -26.59 6.38
C ALA A 121 9.01 -25.66 6.35
N LEU A 122 9.09 -24.52 7.04
CA LEU A 122 8.05 -23.50 7.00
C LEU A 122 8.05 -22.81 5.64
N ILE A 123 9.19 -22.26 5.22
CA ILE A 123 9.34 -21.53 3.96
C ILE A 123 8.92 -22.42 2.78
N GLY A 124 9.44 -23.64 2.70
CA GLY A 124 9.10 -24.57 1.62
C GLY A 124 7.61 -24.92 1.57
N ARG A 125 6.95 -25.12 2.72
CA ARG A 125 5.49 -25.34 2.73
C ARG A 125 4.74 -24.12 2.20
N GLU A 126 5.11 -22.92 2.62
CA GLU A 126 4.43 -21.70 2.18
C GLU A 126 4.69 -21.39 0.70
N SER A 127 5.89 -21.67 0.20
CA SER A 127 6.22 -21.55 -1.23
C SER A 127 5.41 -22.52 -2.10
N VAL A 128 5.31 -23.80 -1.71
CA VAL A 128 4.46 -24.78 -2.42
C VAL A 128 2.99 -24.36 -2.43
N ARG A 129 2.48 -23.88 -1.30
CA ARG A 129 1.09 -23.38 -1.21
C ARG A 129 0.86 -22.20 -2.13
N ARG A 130 1.76 -21.21 -2.16
CA ARG A 130 1.65 -20.03 -3.03
C ARG A 130 1.77 -20.38 -4.50
N TYR A 131 2.72 -21.24 -4.85
CA TYR A 131 2.90 -21.76 -6.22
C TYR A 131 1.59 -22.38 -6.73
N GLY A 132 0.98 -23.27 -5.95
CA GLY A 132 -0.30 -23.90 -6.29
C GLY A 132 -1.55 -23.02 -6.15
N GLY A 133 -1.41 -21.74 -5.80
CA GLY A 133 -2.54 -20.82 -5.63
C GLY A 133 -3.43 -21.12 -4.42
N PHE A 134 -2.94 -21.87 -3.42
CA PHE A 134 -3.69 -22.32 -2.23
C PHE A 134 -4.36 -21.17 -1.47
N TYR A 135 -3.71 -20.01 -1.45
CA TYR A 135 -4.21 -18.85 -0.73
C TYR A 135 -5.14 -17.98 -1.57
N GLY A 136 -5.37 -18.23 -2.86
CA GLY A 136 -6.02 -17.23 -3.71
C GLY A 136 -5.13 -15.99 -3.91
N PRO A 137 -5.69 -14.84 -4.35
CA PRO A 137 -4.96 -13.58 -4.47
C PRO A 137 -4.33 -13.16 -3.13
N THR A 138 -3.08 -12.71 -3.13
CA THR A 138 -2.36 -12.23 -1.93
C THR A 138 -1.53 -11.01 -2.25
N CYS A 139 -1.20 -10.22 -1.24
CA CYS A 139 -0.28 -9.10 -1.36
C CYS A 139 1.18 -9.52 -1.08
N VAL A 140 2.13 -8.85 -1.75
CA VAL A 140 3.57 -8.91 -1.42
C VAL A 140 3.90 -7.98 -0.25
N VAL A 141 3.18 -6.86 -0.16
CA VAL A 141 3.22 -5.84 0.89
C VAL A 141 1.89 -5.87 1.62
N ASP A 142 1.89 -6.13 2.93
CA ASP A 142 0.65 -6.21 3.69
C ASP A 142 0.53 -5.08 4.71
N PHE A 143 -0.48 -4.23 4.56
CA PHE A 143 -0.76 -3.22 5.58
C PHE A 143 -1.31 -3.82 6.89
N ALA A 144 -1.95 -4.98 6.80
CA ALA A 144 -2.34 -5.84 7.90
C ALA A 144 -2.07 -7.28 7.47
N LEU A 145 -1.71 -8.17 8.40
CA LEU A 145 -1.33 -9.54 8.04
C LEU A 145 -2.44 -10.26 7.25
N ILE A 146 -2.08 -10.83 6.10
CA ILE A 146 -2.96 -11.61 5.22
C ILE A 146 -2.48 -13.07 5.17
N PRO A 147 -3.36 -14.07 5.07
CA PRO A 147 -2.99 -15.47 4.82
C PRO A 147 -1.97 -15.63 3.68
N GLY A 148 -0.87 -16.33 3.96
CA GLY A 148 0.13 -16.69 2.95
C GLY A 148 1.04 -15.57 2.47
N SER A 149 0.86 -14.34 2.94
CA SER A 149 1.71 -13.21 2.57
C SER A 149 3.14 -13.31 3.12
N THR A 150 4.07 -12.53 2.55
CA THR A 150 5.46 -12.49 3.01
C THR A 150 5.55 -12.09 4.48
N SER A 151 4.80 -11.06 4.90
CA SER A 151 4.78 -10.58 6.29
C SER A 151 4.26 -11.65 7.26
N ASN A 152 3.29 -12.46 6.83
CA ASN A 152 2.78 -13.58 7.63
C ASN A 152 3.86 -14.65 7.86
N VAL A 153 4.62 -15.03 6.82
CA VAL A 153 5.72 -15.99 7.00
C VAL A 153 6.82 -15.44 7.90
N VAL A 154 7.19 -14.16 7.73
CA VAL A 154 8.16 -13.47 8.60
C VAL A 154 7.69 -13.46 10.06
N ASN A 155 6.41 -13.13 10.31
CA ASN A 155 5.84 -13.16 11.66
C ASN A 155 6.00 -14.53 12.34
N ARG A 156 5.77 -15.62 11.60
CA ARG A 156 5.89 -17.00 12.12
C ARG A 156 7.30 -17.35 12.54
N ILE A 157 8.30 -16.90 11.78
CA ILE A 157 9.70 -17.09 12.14
C ILE A 157 10.03 -16.25 13.38
N LEU A 158 9.60 -14.98 13.41
CA LEU A 158 9.85 -14.07 14.53
C LEU A 158 9.25 -14.53 15.85
N LYS A 159 8.08 -15.17 15.84
CA LYS A 159 7.45 -15.72 17.06
C LYS A 159 8.39 -16.68 17.80
N GLU A 160 9.08 -17.54 17.05
CA GLU A 160 9.99 -18.55 17.60
C GLU A 160 11.44 -18.05 17.74
N THR A 161 11.74 -16.83 17.28
CA THR A 161 13.09 -16.23 17.36
C THR A 161 13.31 -15.58 18.72
N ASP A 162 14.37 -15.93 19.43
CA ASP A 162 14.68 -15.35 20.75
C ASP A 162 15.44 -14.02 20.64
N ILE A 163 14.71 -12.93 20.44
CA ILE A 163 15.20 -11.55 20.36
C ILE A 163 14.19 -10.58 21.03
N PRO A 164 14.58 -9.34 21.38
CA PRO A 164 13.67 -8.36 21.97
C PRO A 164 12.42 -8.12 21.13
N VAL A 165 11.26 -7.99 21.79
CA VAL A 165 9.94 -7.82 21.13
C VAL A 165 9.92 -6.61 20.20
N GLU A 166 10.51 -5.49 20.61
CA GLU A 166 10.56 -4.27 19.79
C GLU A 166 11.38 -4.48 18.51
N HIS A 167 12.42 -5.31 18.55
CA HIS A 167 13.18 -5.68 17.35
C HIS A 167 12.37 -6.61 16.45
N LYS A 168 11.61 -7.57 17.00
CA LYS A 168 10.69 -8.40 16.22
C LYS A 168 9.69 -7.54 15.46
N ARG A 169 9.11 -6.56 16.15
CA ARG A 169 8.14 -5.60 15.59
C ARG A 169 8.77 -4.75 14.50
N ALA A 170 10.00 -4.30 14.68
CA ALA A 170 10.73 -3.54 13.65
C ALA A 170 11.01 -4.39 12.40
N ILE A 171 11.46 -5.63 12.56
CA ILE A 171 11.71 -6.56 11.45
C ILE A 171 10.40 -6.84 10.68
N LEU A 172 9.31 -7.08 11.40
CA LEU A 172 8.00 -7.29 10.77
C LEU A 172 7.51 -6.02 10.06
N ALA A 173 7.64 -4.85 10.69
CA ALA A 173 7.29 -3.57 10.11
C ALA A 173 8.07 -3.31 8.81
N ALA A 174 9.36 -3.63 8.80
CA ALA A 174 10.24 -3.47 7.64
C ALA A 174 9.74 -4.24 6.41
N LYS A 175 9.24 -5.48 6.55
CA LYS A 175 8.71 -6.25 5.41
C LYS A 175 7.26 -5.92 5.08
N SER A 176 6.48 -5.43 6.05
CA SER A 176 5.11 -4.94 5.84
C SER A 176 5.11 -3.57 5.16
N TRP A 177 4.64 -2.51 5.83
CA TRP A 177 4.59 -1.14 5.30
C TRP A 177 5.97 -0.57 4.95
N GLY A 178 7.04 -1.09 5.55
CA GLY A 178 8.40 -0.69 5.18
C GLY A 178 8.80 -1.20 3.78
N MET A 179 8.13 -2.21 3.22
CA MET A 179 8.40 -2.68 1.86
C MET A 179 9.88 -3.07 1.63
N ASN A 180 10.53 -3.68 2.63
CA ASN A 180 11.93 -4.09 2.55
C ASN A 180 12.15 -5.01 1.35
N THR A 181 12.74 -4.43 0.30
CA THR A 181 12.85 -4.96 -1.05
C THR A 181 11.51 -5.27 -1.72
N SER A 182 11.49 -5.32 -3.05
CA SER A 182 10.33 -5.73 -3.85
C SER A 182 10.07 -7.24 -3.84
N TYR A 183 10.91 -8.02 -3.15
CA TYR A 183 10.80 -9.47 -3.15
C TYR A 183 9.58 -9.98 -2.39
N GLY A 184 8.79 -10.83 -3.05
CA GLY A 184 7.70 -11.60 -2.45
C GLY A 184 8.07 -13.07 -2.30
N ILE A 185 7.72 -13.65 -1.16
CA ILE A 185 7.99 -15.07 -0.89
C ILE A 185 7.30 -15.97 -1.95
N GLY A 186 7.97 -17.02 -2.36
CA GLY A 186 7.57 -17.98 -3.39
C GLY A 186 8.03 -17.65 -4.80
N ASP A 187 8.54 -16.43 -5.05
CA ASP A 187 8.93 -15.99 -6.40
C ASP A 187 10.14 -16.75 -6.95
N VAL A 188 11.21 -16.88 -6.15
CA VAL A 188 12.39 -17.68 -6.52
C VAL A 188 12.00 -19.16 -6.64
N PHE A 189 11.24 -19.69 -5.68
CA PHE A 189 10.76 -21.07 -5.73
C PHE A 189 10.02 -21.39 -7.03
N ALA A 190 9.05 -20.56 -7.42
CA ALA A 190 8.25 -20.79 -8.62
C ALA A 190 9.10 -20.78 -9.89
N ASN A 191 9.98 -19.79 -10.04
CA ASN A 191 10.87 -19.69 -11.20
C ASN A 191 11.84 -20.88 -11.27
N GLU A 192 12.38 -21.33 -10.14
CA GLU A 192 13.33 -22.44 -10.10
C GLU A 192 12.67 -23.78 -10.46
N VAL A 193 11.46 -24.05 -9.96
CA VAL A 193 10.69 -25.24 -10.33
C VAL A 193 10.41 -25.27 -11.82
N GLU A 194 9.94 -24.16 -12.39
CA GLU A 194 9.63 -24.06 -13.82
C GLU A 194 10.89 -24.10 -14.71
N ASN A 195 12.05 -23.73 -14.16
CA ASN A 195 13.36 -23.90 -14.81
C ASN A 195 13.94 -25.33 -14.65
N GLY A 196 13.20 -26.27 -14.06
CA GLY A 196 13.55 -27.69 -13.96
C GLY A 196 14.31 -28.08 -12.70
N ALA A 197 14.41 -27.20 -11.69
CA ALA A 197 14.95 -27.57 -10.39
C ALA A 197 14.03 -28.56 -9.65
N THR A 198 14.61 -29.37 -8.77
CA THR A 198 13.78 -30.15 -7.83
C THR A 198 13.11 -29.22 -6.82
N VAL A 199 11.97 -29.63 -6.26
CA VAL A 199 11.30 -28.88 -5.19
C VAL A 199 12.25 -28.60 -4.02
N ALA A 200 13.11 -29.55 -3.65
CA ALA A 200 14.07 -29.37 -2.56
C ALA A 200 15.12 -28.29 -2.88
N ASP A 201 15.62 -28.24 -4.12
CA ASP A 201 16.61 -27.24 -4.51
C ASP A 201 15.99 -25.84 -4.66
N ALA A 202 14.76 -25.77 -5.18
CA ALA A 202 13.99 -24.53 -5.24
C ALA A 202 13.73 -23.96 -3.83
N VAL A 203 13.41 -24.81 -2.84
CA VAL A 203 13.25 -24.37 -1.44
C VAL A 203 14.55 -23.82 -0.86
N LYS A 204 15.70 -24.46 -1.13
CA LYS A 204 16.99 -23.94 -0.64
C LYS A 204 17.28 -22.54 -1.18
N LYS A 205 17.09 -22.33 -2.48
CA LYS A 205 17.27 -21.01 -3.12
C LYS A 205 16.31 -19.96 -2.59
N GLU A 206 15.06 -20.34 -2.34
CA GLU A 206 14.08 -19.48 -1.69
C GLU A 206 14.52 -19.05 -0.29
N VAL A 207 15.00 -19.98 0.54
CA VAL A 207 15.55 -19.67 1.87
C VAL A 207 16.75 -18.72 1.75
N GLU A 208 17.66 -18.96 0.81
CA GLU A 208 18.81 -18.08 0.55
C GLU A 208 18.38 -16.66 0.19
N MET A 209 17.39 -16.49 -0.69
CA MET A 209 16.86 -15.18 -1.06
C MET A 209 16.19 -14.47 0.13
N VAL A 210 15.39 -15.20 0.93
CA VAL A 210 14.76 -14.62 2.14
C VAL A 210 15.82 -14.18 3.14
N LYS A 211 16.92 -14.92 3.32
CA LYS A 211 18.04 -14.46 4.16
C LYS A 211 18.67 -13.19 3.58
N TYR A 212 18.88 -13.19 2.26
CA TYR A 212 19.65 -12.17 1.57
C TYR A 212 19.00 -10.78 1.65
N ILE A 213 17.67 -10.69 1.59
CA ILE A 213 16.94 -9.42 1.74
C ILE A 213 17.06 -8.79 3.14
N TYR A 214 17.58 -9.50 4.14
CA TYR A 214 17.85 -8.95 5.48
C TYR A 214 19.34 -8.79 5.75
N ASP A 215 20.16 -9.72 5.24
CA ASP A 215 21.62 -9.70 5.41
C ASP A 215 22.28 -8.54 4.66
N SER A 216 21.89 -8.34 3.40
CA SER A 216 22.45 -7.30 2.51
C SER A 216 21.33 -6.62 1.72
N PRO A 217 20.42 -5.89 2.39
CA PRO A 217 19.16 -5.48 1.79
C PRO A 217 19.34 -4.53 0.59
N VAL A 218 20.32 -3.61 0.62
CA VAL A 218 20.58 -2.69 -0.51
C VAL A 218 21.03 -3.45 -1.75
N GLU A 219 22.00 -4.36 -1.60
CA GLU A 219 22.48 -5.16 -2.73
C GLU A 219 21.42 -6.18 -3.18
N ALA A 220 20.60 -6.70 -2.27
CA ALA A 220 19.47 -7.55 -2.61
C ALA A 220 18.46 -6.81 -3.50
N GLN A 221 18.06 -5.60 -3.11
CA GLN A 221 17.18 -4.78 -3.94
C GLN A 221 17.81 -4.45 -5.29
N ALA A 222 19.10 -4.10 -5.33
CA ALA A 222 19.78 -3.80 -6.59
C ALA A 222 19.78 -5.01 -7.55
N LYS A 223 20.05 -6.22 -7.04
CA LYS A 223 19.98 -7.44 -7.85
C LYS A 223 18.57 -7.76 -8.35
N LEU A 224 17.55 -7.54 -7.53
CA LEU A 224 16.15 -7.70 -7.96
C LEU A 224 15.83 -6.76 -9.13
N MET A 225 16.34 -5.52 -9.09
CA MET A 225 16.17 -4.56 -10.18
C MET A 225 16.90 -4.98 -11.46
N ASP A 226 18.12 -5.51 -11.34
CA ASP A 226 18.85 -6.08 -12.49
C ASP A 226 18.06 -7.23 -13.13
N LEU A 227 17.44 -8.10 -12.30
CA LEU A 227 16.66 -9.26 -12.76
C LEU A 227 15.38 -8.87 -13.52
N VAL A 228 14.69 -7.81 -13.09
CA VAL A 228 13.49 -7.31 -13.78
C VAL A 228 13.81 -6.36 -14.93
N GLY A 229 15.09 -6.10 -15.19
CA GLY A 229 15.52 -5.25 -16.31
C GLY A 229 15.23 -3.76 -16.10
N HIS A 230 15.25 -3.29 -14.85
CA HIS A 230 15.05 -1.89 -14.53
C HIS A 230 16.12 -1.01 -15.19
N THR A 231 15.70 0.06 -15.86
CA THR A 231 16.62 0.89 -16.68
C THR A 231 16.38 2.39 -16.58
N SER A 232 15.37 2.84 -15.85
CA SER A 232 15.03 4.27 -15.74
C SER A 232 16.11 5.12 -15.07
N PHE A 233 16.89 4.53 -14.16
CA PHE A 233 18.02 5.18 -13.48
C PHE A 233 18.93 4.16 -12.80
N ASP A 234 20.09 4.61 -12.33
CA ASP A 234 21.01 3.81 -11.52
C ASP A 234 20.51 3.65 -10.07
N VAL A 235 19.94 2.48 -9.79
CA VAL A 235 19.34 2.16 -8.48
C VAL A 235 20.37 2.07 -7.35
N ARG A 236 21.62 1.69 -7.66
CA ARG A 236 22.70 1.61 -6.65
C ARG A 236 23.15 3.00 -6.25
N LYS A 237 23.33 3.88 -7.24
CA LYS A 237 23.62 5.29 -7.00
C LYS A 237 22.48 5.97 -6.24
N TYR A 238 21.23 5.70 -6.60
CA TYR A 238 20.05 6.18 -5.87
C TYR A 238 20.14 5.83 -4.37
N MET A 239 20.28 4.53 -4.06
CA MET A 239 20.28 4.06 -2.66
C MET A 239 21.47 4.61 -1.86
N SER A 240 22.63 4.75 -2.51
CA SER A 240 23.83 5.36 -1.91
C SER A 240 23.60 6.84 -1.54
N GLU A 241 23.05 7.63 -2.46
CA GLU A 241 22.73 9.04 -2.20
C GLU A 241 21.61 9.19 -1.15
N TYR A 242 20.60 8.32 -1.20
CA TYR A 242 19.50 8.31 -0.24
C TYR A 242 20.02 8.02 1.18
N ARG A 243 20.97 7.08 1.32
CA ARG A 243 21.63 6.78 2.60
C ARG A 243 22.29 8.01 3.20
N ASN A 244 23.01 8.78 2.38
CA ASN A 244 23.70 9.99 2.83
C ASN A 244 22.73 11.06 3.28
N ARG A 245 21.62 11.26 2.56
CA ARG A 245 20.61 12.27 2.89
C ARG A 245 19.78 11.89 4.13
N MET A 246 19.41 10.63 4.27
CA MET A 246 18.55 10.17 5.37
C MET A 246 19.26 9.82 6.67
N ARG A 247 20.59 9.62 6.65
CA ARG A 247 21.35 9.23 7.85
C ARG A 247 21.09 10.14 9.05
N GLY A 248 21.00 11.45 8.83
CA GLY A 248 20.71 12.40 9.90
C GLY A 248 19.33 12.19 10.51
N ALA A 249 18.30 11.90 9.70
CA ALA A 249 16.91 11.79 10.15
C ALA A 249 16.69 10.50 10.93
N VAL A 250 17.28 9.41 10.44
CA VAL A 250 17.28 8.12 11.11
C VAL A 250 17.95 8.22 12.48
N LYS A 251 19.15 8.81 12.55
CA LYS A 251 19.86 8.99 13.82
C LYS A 251 19.05 9.78 14.83
N GLU A 252 18.47 10.91 14.42
CA GLU A 252 17.63 11.71 15.32
C GLU A 252 16.39 10.95 15.79
N ALA A 253 15.76 10.16 14.92
CA ALA A 253 14.63 9.33 15.30
C ALA A 253 15.02 8.25 16.33
N VAL A 254 16.16 7.57 16.14
CA VAL A 254 16.71 6.61 17.10
C VAL A 254 16.97 7.29 18.46
N TYR A 255 17.72 8.40 18.47
CA TYR A 255 18.02 9.13 19.71
C TYR A 255 16.78 9.76 20.36
N GLY A 256 15.79 10.13 19.54
CA GLY A 256 14.50 10.69 19.96
C GLY A 256 13.51 9.66 20.49
N GLY A 257 13.89 8.37 20.55
CA GLY A 257 13.05 7.29 21.07
C GLY A 257 11.86 6.94 20.17
N VAL A 258 11.98 7.20 18.86
CA VAL A 258 10.99 6.71 17.88
C VAL A 258 11.17 5.20 17.75
N HIS A 259 10.07 4.45 17.83
CA HIS A 259 10.10 3.00 17.68
C HIS A 259 10.68 2.61 16.31
N TYR A 260 11.56 1.60 16.27
CA TYR A 260 12.32 1.21 15.07
C TYR A 260 11.40 0.82 13.91
N GLY A 261 10.26 0.19 14.22
CA GLY A 261 9.20 -0.08 13.24
C GLY A 261 8.67 1.18 12.54
N ASN A 262 8.57 2.31 13.23
CA ASN A 262 8.18 3.59 12.60
C ASN A 262 9.32 4.17 11.76
N ILE A 263 10.58 3.98 12.18
CA ILE A 263 11.76 4.45 11.45
C ILE A 263 11.88 3.77 10.08
N VAL A 264 11.58 2.47 10.00
CA VAL A 264 11.59 1.74 8.71
C VAL A 264 10.32 1.94 7.89
N THR A 265 9.20 2.32 8.50
CA THR A 265 7.92 2.46 7.78
C THR A 265 7.71 3.86 7.20
N VAL A 266 7.90 4.91 8.01
CA VAL A 266 7.53 6.28 7.61
C VAL A 266 8.27 6.74 6.34
N PRO A 267 9.60 6.54 6.19
CA PRO A 267 10.31 7.00 5.01
C PRO A 267 9.93 6.30 3.71
N ALA A 268 9.56 5.01 3.77
CA ALA A 268 9.22 4.24 2.57
C ALA A 268 7.81 4.56 2.08
N TYR A 269 6.86 4.65 3.01
CA TYR A 269 5.46 4.79 2.64
C TYR A 269 5.08 6.19 2.13
N CYS A 270 5.91 7.20 2.39
CA CYS A 270 5.63 8.58 1.98
C CYS A 270 6.21 8.98 0.62
N VAL A 271 6.90 8.10 -0.12
CA VAL A 271 7.56 8.50 -1.39
C VAL A 271 6.79 8.08 -2.64
N GLY A 272 5.76 7.24 -2.51
CA GLY A 272 5.00 6.67 -3.63
C GLY A 272 4.38 7.72 -4.56
N ASP A 273 4.15 8.94 -4.09
CA ASP A 273 3.57 10.00 -4.91
C ASP A 273 4.57 10.58 -5.95
N ILE A 274 5.87 10.25 -5.83
CA ILE A 274 6.91 10.65 -6.78
C ILE A 274 7.27 9.48 -7.70
N ALA A 275 6.87 9.58 -8.96
CA ALA A 275 7.15 8.59 -10.00
C ALA A 275 6.56 7.19 -9.76
N HIS A 276 5.56 7.05 -8.87
CA HIS A 276 4.67 5.87 -8.80
C HIS A 276 3.19 6.29 -8.92
N HIS A 277 2.66 7.18 -8.07
CA HIS A 277 1.27 7.64 -8.20
C HIS A 277 1.10 8.76 -9.22
N ILE A 278 1.99 9.75 -9.19
CA ILE A 278 2.19 10.66 -10.31
C ILE A 278 3.27 10.04 -11.20
N ALA A 279 2.83 9.21 -12.15
CA ALA A 279 3.71 8.47 -13.05
C ALA A 279 3.10 8.32 -14.46
N GLN A 280 3.91 7.80 -15.39
CA GLN A 280 3.48 7.59 -16.77
C GLN A 280 2.33 6.58 -16.88
N SER A 281 2.32 5.52 -16.07
CA SER A 281 1.23 4.53 -16.01
C SER A 281 -0.09 5.17 -15.59
N THR A 282 -0.10 5.99 -14.53
CA THR A 282 -1.27 6.74 -14.07
C THR A 282 -1.77 7.72 -15.13
N PHE A 283 -0.87 8.45 -15.79
CA PHE A 283 -1.23 9.35 -16.89
C PHE A 283 -1.86 8.61 -18.06
N ASN A 284 -1.42 7.37 -18.32
CA ASN A 284 -1.98 6.52 -19.37
C ASN A 284 -3.38 6.01 -19.01
N MET A 285 -3.58 5.51 -17.79
CA MET A 285 -4.88 5.02 -17.31
C MET A 285 -5.93 6.14 -17.29
N CYS A 286 -5.53 7.32 -16.80
CA CYS A 286 -6.44 8.45 -16.63
C CYS A 286 -6.77 9.20 -17.93
N LYS A 287 -6.18 8.81 -19.08
CA LYS A 287 -6.64 9.29 -20.41
C LYS A 287 -8.14 9.08 -20.62
N ASP A 288 -8.69 8.06 -19.97
CA ASP A 288 -10.11 7.79 -19.93
C ASP A 288 -10.83 8.72 -18.94
N ASP A 289 -11.85 9.42 -19.45
CA ASP A 289 -12.62 10.38 -18.66
C ASP A 289 -13.38 9.74 -17.51
N VAL A 290 -13.86 8.51 -17.68
CA VAL A 290 -14.60 7.80 -16.63
C VAL A 290 -13.65 7.36 -15.52
N VAL A 291 -12.45 6.89 -15.88
CA VAL A 291 -11.38 6.58 -14.89
C VAL A 291 -11.03 7.81 -14.07
N MET A 292 -10.78 8.95 -14.72
CA MET A 292 -10.48 10.20 -14.01
C MET A 292 -11.65 10.63 -13.12
N ALA A 293 -12.88 10.58 -13.63
CA ALA A 293 -14.08 10.97 -12.88
C ALA A 293 -14.33 10.10 -11.65
N VAL A 294 -14.02 8.80 -11.69
CA VAL A 294 -14.06 7.92 -10.51
C VAL A 294 -13.11 8.41 -9.44
N ILE A 295 -11.86 8.74 -9.79
CA ILE A 295 -10.84 9.23 -8.85
C ILE A 295 -11.27 10.58 -8.24
N GLU A 296 -11.77 11.50 -9.06
CA GLU A 296 -12.24 12.81 -8.61
C GLU A 296 -13.42 12.70 -7.64
N ALA A 297 -14.47 11.97 -8.04
CA ALA A 297 -15.65 11.81 -7.19
C ALA A 297 -15.31 11.10 -5.88
N THR A 298 -14.46 10.06 -5.92
CA THR A 298 -14.01 9.36 -4.71
C THR A 298 -13.22 10.28 -3.78
N THR A 299 -12.37 11.14 -4.32
CA THR A 299 -11.62 12.16 -3.57
C THR A 299 -12.56 13.19 -2.93
N GLU A 300 -13.59 13.63 -3.66
CA GLU A 300 -14.58 14.58 -3.16
C GLU A 300 -15.48 13.99 -2.07
N VAL A 301 -15.88 12.71 -2.19
CA VAL A 301 -16.60 11.98 -1.12
C VAL A 301 -15.77 11.95 0.15
N MET A 302 -14.48 11.62 0.05
CA MET A 302 -13.58 11.61 1.21
C MET A 302 -13.46 12.99 1.85
N GLU A 303 -13.22 14.03 1.05
CA GLU A 303 -13.04 15.39 1.55
C GLU A 303 -14.29 15.92 2.25
N SER A 304 -15.44 15.85 1.57
CA SER A 304 -16.72 16.31 2.11
C SER A 304 -17.08 15.56 3.39
N THR A 305 -16.93 14.23 3.40
CA THR A 305 -17.20 13.39 4.58
C THR A 305 -16.31 13.77 5.77
N LEU A 306 -15.00 13.91 5.57
CA LEU A 306 -14.06 14.30 6.63
C LEU A 306 -14.37 15.70 7.19
N ARG A 307 -14.63 16.67 6.31
CA ARG A 307 -14.95 18.04 6.71
C ARG A 307 -16.27 18.13 7.47
N ASN A 308 -17.29 17.38 7.05
CA ASN A 308 -18.59 17.32 7.74
C ASN A 308 -18.51 16.66 9.14
N ALA A 309 -17.50 15.82 9.36
CA ALA A 309 -17.29 15.10 10.62
C ALA A 309 -16.31 15.78 11.58
N ILE A 310 -15.63 16.87 11.16
CA ILE A 310 -14.45 17.42 11.83
C ILE A 310 -14.65 17.74 13.32
N ASP A 311 -15.84 18.26 13.66
CA ASP A 311 -16.21 18.66 15.02
C ASP A 311 -16.60 17.49 15.93
N LYS A 312 -16.73 16.28 15.38
CA LYS A 312 -17.32 15.11 16.04
C LYS A 312 -16.30 14.00 16.32
N PHE A 313 -15.06 14.14 15.85
CA PHE A 313 -14.00 13.17 16.11
C PHE A 313 -13.60 13.14 17.59
N LYS A 314 -13.28 11.94 18.07
CA LYS A 314 -12.86 11.66 19.45
C LYS A 314 -11.39 11.26 19.55
N ASN A 315 -10.81 10.76 18.47
CA ASN A 315 -9.39 10.41 18.35
C ASN A 315 -8.95 10.42 16.88
N GLU A 316 -7.64 10.44 16.68
CA GLU A 316 -6.92 10.46 15.41
C GLU A 316 -7.19 9.24 14.51
N TYR A 317 -7.47 8.07 15.10
CA TYR A 317 -7.76 6.84 14.34
C TYR A 317 -9.14 6.87 13.69
N GLN A 318 -10.09 7.63 14.22
CA GLN A 318 -11.39 7.83 13.58
C GLN A 318 -11.28 8.58 12.25
N LEU A 319 -10.31 9.50 12.12
CA LEU A 319 -10.06 10.21 10.86
C LEU A 319 -9.61 9.22 9.79
N LEU A 320 -8.61 8.39 10.09
CA LEU A 320 -8.09 7.37 9.17
C LEU A 320 -9.17 6.35 8.78
N SER A 321 -9.95 5.90 9.76
CA SER A 321 -11.06 4.96 9.54
C SER A 321 -12.14 5.56 8.64
N LEU A 322 -12.46 6.85 8.84
CA LEU A 322 -13.46 7.54 8.03
C LEU A 322 -12.96 7.83 6.61
N ALA A 323 -11.71 8.27 6.46
CA ALA A 323 -11.09 8.49 5.16
C ALA A 323 -11.16 7.23 4.28
N THR A 324 -10.56 6.13 4.76
CA THR A 324 -10.51 4.87 4.00
C THR A 324 -11.87 4.18 3.86
N GLY A 325 -12.77 4.34 4.82
CA GLY A 325 -14.12 3.76 4.73
C GLY A 325 -15.06 4.55 3.82
N SER A 326 -14.92 5.88 3.75
CA SER A 326 -15.71 6.73 2.84
C SER A 326 -15.38 6.48 1.37
N THR A 327 -14.09 6.35 1.03
CA THR A 327 -13.69 6.00 -0.34
C THR A 327 -14.13 4.58 -0.71
N ALA A 328 -14.06 3.63 0.23
CA ALA A 328 -14.60 2.28 0.04
C ALA A 328 -16.11 2.31 -0.28
N CYS A 329 -16.90 3.11 0.45
CA CYS A 329 -18.31 3.31 0.15
C CYS A 329 -18.52 3.97 -1.23
N ALA A 330 -17.69 4.96 -1.57
CA ALA A 330 -17.78 5.64 -2.86
C ALA A 330 -17.59 4.67 -4.04
N VAL A 331 -16.52 3.88 -4.01
CA VAL A 331 -16.17 2.96 -5.11
C VAL A 331 -17.19 1.84 -5.26
N GLU A 332 -17.63 1.23 -4.16
CA GLU A 332 -18.69 0.23 -4.23
C GLU A 332 -20.01 0.84 -4.73
N TYR A 333 -20.36 2.05 -4.30
CA TYR A 333 -21.56 2.71 -4.79
C TYR A 333 -21.51 2.94 -6.31
N ILE A 334 -20.33 3.31 -6.86
CA ILE A 334 -20.12 3.43 -8.30
C ILE A 334 -20.30 2.08 -9.02
N LEU A 335 -19.87 0.95 -8.44
CA LEU A 335 -20.15 -0.40 -8.98
C LEU A 335 -21.65 -0.69 -9.02
N GLU A 336 -22.36 -0.38 -7.92
CA GLU A 336 -23.80 -0.63 -7.79
C GLU A 336 -24.63 0.18 -8.79
N LEU A 337 -24.13 1.32 -9.28
CA LEU A 337 -24.80 2.10 -10.34
C LEU A 337 -24.90 1.36 -11.69
N ASP A 338 -24.00 0.41 -11.96
CA ASP A 338 -24.03 -0.47 -13.14
C ASP A 338 -24.67 -1.85 -12.80
N GLY A 339 -25.18 -2.04 -11.58
CA GLY A 339 -25.78 -3.30 -11.13
C GLY A 339 -24.75 -4.37 -10.70
N PHE A 340 -23.48 -4.00 -10.55
CA PHE A 340 -22.45 -4.86 -9.96
C PHE A 340 -22.37 -4.67 -8.45
N ASN A 341 -21.71 -5.59 -7.75
CA ASN A 341 -21.41 -5.45 -6.31
C ASN A 341 -20.13 -6.22 -5.95
N ALA A 342 -19.60 -5.96 -4.76
CA ALA A 342 -18.39 -6.60 -4.28
C ALA A 342 -18.44 -8.15 -4.33
N PRO A 343 -19.50 -8.86 -3.88
CA PRO A 343 -19.59 -10.31 -4.01
C PRO A 343 -19.35 -10.84 -5.44
N MET A 344 -19.94 -10.18 -6.45
CA MET A 344 -19.74 -10.58 -7.86
C MET A 344 -18.30 -10.36 -8.33
N ILE A 345 -17.71 -9.20 -7.99
CA ILE A 345 -16.37 -8.84 -8.46
C ILE A 345 -15.30 -9.67 -7.75
N VAL A 346 -15.44 -9.87 -6.45
CA VAL A 346 -14.51 -10.70 -5.65
C VAL A 346 -14.53 -12.15 -6.15
N ASP A 347 -15.70 -12.72 -6.43
CA ASP A 347 -15.80 -14.05 -7.03
C ASP A 347 -15.14 -14.12 -8.42
N LEU A 348 -15.38 -13.12 -9.27
CA LEU A 348 -14.78 -13.03 -10.61
C LEU A 348 -13.25 -12.98 -10.54
N LEU A 349 -12.68 -12.06 -9.77
CA LEU A 349 -11.23 -11.85 -9.69
C LEU A 349 -10.53 -13.04 -8.98
N THR A 350 -11.18 -13.66 -7.99
CA THR A 350 -10.64 -14.87 -7.34
C THR A 350 -10.62 -16.06 -8.31
N LYS A 351 -11.70 -16.28 -9.08
CA LYS A 351 -11.71 -17.32 -10.13
C LYS A 351 -10.69 -17.03 -11.23
N ARG A 352 -10.59 -15.78 -11.67
CA ARG A 352 -9.58 -15.35 -12.65
C ARG A 352 -8.17 -15.63 -12.13
N PHE A 353 -7.87 -15.35 -10.86
CA PHE A 353 -6.58 -15.66 -10.26
C PHE A 353 -6.22 -17.14 -10.40
N HIS A 354 -7.13 -18.07 -10.07
CA HIS A 354 -6.85 -19.50 -10.18
C HIS A 354 -6.61 -19.94 -11.63
N ASN A 355 -7.25 -19.30 -12.61
CA ASN A 355 -6.95 -19.52 -14.03
C ASN A 355 -5.59 -18.92 -14.40
N PHE A 356 -5.25 -17.76 -13.87
CA PHE A 356 -3.99 -17.08 -14.14
C PHE A 356 -2.79 -17.85 -13.58
N VAL A 357 -2.93 -18.50 -12.42
CA VAL A 357 -1.94 -19.44 -11.87
C VAL A 357 -1.62 -20.56 -12.87
N GLN A 358 -2.65 -21.12 -13.51
CA GLN A 358 -2.48 -22.22 -14.48
C GLN A 358 -1.83 -21.75 -15.79
N LEU A 359 -2.11 -20.50 -16.21
CA LEU A 359 -1.51 -19.93 -17.41
C LEU A 359 -0.06 -19.49 -17.19
N TYR A 360 0.24 -18.98 -15.99
CA TYR A 360 1.52 -18.34 -15.66
C TYR A 360 2.01 -18.81 -14.28
N PRO A 361 2.60 -20.02 -14.19
CA PRO A 361 3.10 -20.56 -12.93
C PRO A 361 4.25 -19.71 -12.34
N THR A 362 5.02 -19.01 -13.19
CA THR A 362 6.10 -18.07 -12.80
C THR A 362 5.64 -16.62 -12.62
N ARG A 363 4.33 -16.35 -12.55
CA ARG A 363 3.82 -14.99 -12.33
C ARG A 363 4.46 -14.36 -11.09
N SER A 364 4.80 -13.08 -11.18
CA SER A 364 5.25 -12.34 -10.01
C SER A 364 4.13 -12.29 -8.96
N ALA A 365 4.50 -12.44 -7.70
CA ALA A 365 3.57 -12.22 -6.60
C ALA A 365 3.01 -10.78 -6.58
N ALA A 366 3.72 -9.81 -7.17
CA ALA A 366 3.26 -8.42 -7.28
C ALA A 366 2.11 -8.25 -8.29
N ALA A 367 1.96 -9.16 -9.24
CA ALA A 367 0.92 -9.08 -10.29
C ALA A 367 -0.51 -9.12 -9.72
N GLU A 368 -0.69 -9.57 -8.48
CA GLU A 368 -2.00 -9.74 -7.84
C GLU A 368 -2.18 -8.82 -6.61
N LEU A 369 -1.17 -8.01 -6.29
CA LEU A 369 -1.13 -7.12 -5.12
C LEU A 369 -2.35 -6.19 -5.11
N HIS A 370 -2.47 -5.38 -6.15
CA HIS A 370 -3.47 -4.32 -6.24
C HIS A 370 -4.87 -4.85 -6.47
N ASN A 371 -5.03 -5.97 -7.18
CA ASN A 371 -6.33 -6.65 -7.30
C ASN A 371 -6.85 -7.09 -5.94
N HIS A 372 -5.98 -7.60 -5.07
CA HIS A 372 -6.36 -7.96 -3.70
C HIS A 372 -6.77 -6.74 -2.87
N ASP A 373 -6.03 -5.63 -2.95
CA ASP A 373 -6.39 -4.40 -2.24
C ASP A 373 -7.71 -3.78 -2.72
N PHE A 374 -7.95 -3.81 -4.04
CA PHE A 374 -9.22 -3.38 -4.61
C PHE A 374 -10.40 -4.25 -4.11
N MET A 375 -10.25 -5.57 -4.13
CA MET A 375 -11.26 -6.50 -3.60
C MET A 375 -11.59 -6.24 -2.13
N ASP A 376 -10.58 -5.98 -1.30
CA ASP A 376 -10.76 -5.66 0.12
C ASP A 376 -11.48 -4.31 0.30
N MET A 377 -11.14 -3.32 -0.53
CA MET A 377 -11.78 -2.00 -0.52
C MET A 377 -13.27 -2.09 -0.85
N ILE A 378 -13.63 -2.71 -1.98
CA ILE A 378 -15.05 -2.80 -2.39
C ILE A 378 -15.86 -3.66 -1.43
N TYR A 379 -15.28 -4.73 -0.89
CA TYR A 379 -15.96 -5.55 0.12
C TYR A 379 -16.23 -4.75 1.41
N ARG A 380 -15.28 -3.92 1.84
CA ARG A 380 -15.50 -3.01 2.97
C ARG A 380 -16.65 -2.05 2.67
N GLY A 381 -16.67 -1.43 1.50
CA GLY A 381 -17.74 -0.54 1.05
C GLY A 381 -19.11 -1.22 1.03
N TRP A 382 -19.17 -2.42 0.47
CA TRP A 382 -20.39 -3.22 0.36
C TRP A 382 -21.06 -3.50 1.69
N ARG A 383 -20.29 -3.81 2.74
CA ARG A 383 -20.88 -4.04 4.07
C ARG A 383 -21.56 -2.79 4.64
N HIS A 384 -20.99 -1.61 4.39
CA HIS A 384 -21.59 -0.35 4.83
C HIS A 384 -22.83 0.01 3.99
N LEU A 385 -22.76 -0.18 2.68
CA LEU A 385 -23.87 0.10 1.76
C LEU A 385 -25.03 -0.88 1.94
N ASP A 386 -24.77 -2.18 2.03
CA ASP A 386 -25.80 -3.19 2.27
C ASP A 386 -26.55 -2.92 3.57
N MET A 387 -25.83 -2.58 4.66
CA MET A 387 -26.46 -2.15 5.90
C MET A 387 -27.34 -0.92 5.71
N ALA A 388 -26.84 0.11 5.03
CA ALA A 388 -27.60 1.34 4.76
C ALA A 388 -28.85 1.07 3.92
N ARG A 389 -28.74 0.25 2.87
CA ARG A 389 -29.87 -0.15 2.00
C ARG A 389 -30.95 -0.89 2.78
N ARG A 390 -30.56 -1.82 3.67
CA ARG A 390 -31.50 -2.51 4.56
C ARG A 390 -32.23 -1.57 5.51
N MET A 391 -31.55 -0.52 5.98
CA MET A 391 -32.18 0.49 6.85
C MET A 391 -33.12 1.41 6.08
N VAL A 392 -32.79 1.78 4.84
CA VAL A 392 -33.68 2.56 3.95
C VAL A 392 -34.91 1.73 3.57
N ASN A 393 -34.77 0.42 3.34
CA ASN A 393 -35.85 -0.52 3.07
C ASN A 393 -36.90 -0.01 2.05
N GLY A 394 -36.44 0.54 0.93
CA GLY A 394 -37.33 1.04 -0.13
C GLY A 394 -38.07 2.34 0.19
N ALA A 395 -37.74 3.05 1.28
CA ALA A 395 -38.38 4.30 1.67
C ALA A 395 -38.13 5.48 0.70
N GLY A 396 -37.31 5.29 -0.35
CA GLY A 396 -36.97 6.33 -1.32
C GLY A 396 -36.13 7.48 -0.75
N THR A 397 -35.61 7.33 0.47
CA THR A 397 -34.70 8.29 1.09
C THR A 397 -33.30 8.18 0.50
N GLU A 398 -32.53 9.26 0.60
CA GLU A 398 -31.12 9.28 0.23
C GLU A 398 -30.35 8.16 0.94
N LEU A 399 -29.48 7.47 0.20
CA LEU A 399 -28.67 6.39 0.74
C LEU A 399 -27.47 7.00 1.48
N THR A 400 -27.46 6.88 2.80
CA THR A 400 -26.39 7.44 3.65
C THR A 400 -25.73 6.32 4.45
N PRO A 401 -24.63 5.72 3.96
CA PRO A 401 -23.89 4.73 4.73
C PRO A 401 -23.15 5.38 5.89
N LYS A 402 -22.91 4.58 6.94
CA LYS A 402 -22.20 5.02 8.14
C LYS A 402 -20.87 4.29 8.29
N VAL A 403 -19.80 5.06 8.50
CA VAL A 403 -18.45 4.57 8.78
C VAL A 403 -18.01 5.13 10.12
N ALA A 404 -17.62 4.25 11.06
CA ALA A 404 -17.25 4.64 12.43
C ALA A 404 -18.27 5.55 13.15
N GLY A 405 -19.55 5.46 12.76
CA GLY A 405 -20.64 6.28 13.30
C GLY A 405 -20.88 7.61 12.58
N PHE A 406 -20.08 7.96 11.58
CA PHE A 406 -20.23 9.17 10.77
C PHE A 406 -20.95 8.87 9.46
N ASP A 407 -21.76 9.82 9.00
CA ASP A 407 -22.43 9.76 7.70
C ASP A 407 -21.43 10.01 6.58
N VAL A 408 -21.44 9.14 5.57
CA VAL A 408 -20.65 9.31 4.35
C VAL A 408 -21.46 10.12 3.35
N ASP A 409 -20.83 11.15 2.78
CA ASP A 409 -21.42 12.01 1.77
C ASP A 409 -21.17 11.44 0.36
N LEU A 410 -22.18 10.77 -0.22
CA LEU A 410 -22.11 10.19 -1.56
C LEU A 410 -22.50 11.18 -2.68
N LYS A 411 -22.91 12.41 -2.34
CA LYS A 411 -23.40 13.39 -3.32
C LYS A 411 -22.43 13.70 -4.46
N PRO A 412 -21.10 13.81 -4.22
CA PRO A 412 -20.15 14.06 -5.31
C PRO A 412 -20.25 13.07 -6.46
N ILE A 413 -20.68 11.82 -6.21
CA ILE A 413 -20.89 10.83 -7.27
C ILE A 413 -22.14 11.16 -8.09
N SER A 414 -23.26 11.46 -7.43
CA SER A 414 -24.53 11.80 -8.11
C SER A 414 -24.51 13.15 -8.82
N GLU A 415 -23.62 14.05 -8.42
CA GLU A 415 -23.43 15.36 -9.03
C GLU A 415 -22.35 15.33 -10.14
N ASN A 416 -21.57 14.26 -10.24
CA ASN A 416 -20.54 14.11 -11.26
C ASN A 416 -21.15 13.83 -12.64
N GLU A 417 -20.96 14.76 -13.58
CA GLU A 417 -21.54 14.69 -14.93
C GLU A 417 -21.07 13.45 -15.71
N VAL A 418 -19.79 13.10 -15.63
CA VAL A 418 -19.22 11.96 -16.36
C VAL A 418 -19.81 10.66 -15.82
N LEU A 419 -19.77 10.47 -14.50
CA LEU A 419 -20.25 9.26 -13.86
C LEU A 419 -21.75 9.09 -14.06
N MET A 420 -22.56 10.15 -14.04
CA MET A 420 -24.01 10.04 -14.23
C MET A 420 -24.45 9.98 -15.69
N ASN A 421 -23.53 10.07 -16.65
CA ASN A 421 -23.82 9.99 -18.08
C ASN A 421 -22.93 8.97 -18.84
N PRO A 422 -22.90 7.68 -18.43
CA PRO A 422 -22.04 6.66 -19.05
C PRO A 422 -22.31 6.47 -20.55
N GLN A 423 -23.52 6.75 -21.01
CA GLN A 423 -23.94 6.70 -22.41
C GLN A 423 -23.15 7.63 -23.34
N ARG A 424 -22.42 8.61 -22.81
CA ARG A 424 -21.56 9.51 -23.59
C ARG A 424 -20.16 8.92 -23.86
N TYR A 425 -19.79 7.86 -23.16
CA TYR A 425 -18.44 7.27 -23.16
C TYR A 425 -18.40 5.84 -23.72
N ALA A 426 -19.54 5.35 -24.23
CA ALA A 426 -19.67 4.06 -24.89
C ALA A 426 -20.81 4.09 -25.91
N TYR A 427 -21.17 2.93 -26.47
CA TYR A 427 -22.36 2.84 -27.33
C TYR A 427 -23.62 3.16 -26.50
N PRO A 428 -24.36 4.26 -26.78
CA PRO A 428 -25.29 4.86 -25.81
C PRO A 428 -26.37 3.92 -25.26
N GLY A 429 -26.91 3.03 -26.10
CA GLY A 429 -27.96 2.08 -25.71
C GLY A 429 -27.45 0.88 -24.88
N CYS A 430 -26.15 0.69 -24.78
CA CYS A 430 -25.51 -0.48 -24.15
C CYS A 430 -24.48 -0.08 -23.08
N ALA A 431 -24.47 1.18 -22.64
CA ALA A 431 -23.49 1.73 -21.71
C ALA A 431 -23.70 1.30 -20.24
N ILE A 432 -23.96 0.01 -20.01
CA ILE A 432 -24.32 -0.58 -18.71
C ILE A 432 -23.14 -1.16 -17.93
N SER A 433 -21.93 -1.08 -18.48
CA SER A 433 -20.70 -1.63 -17.88
C SER A 433 -19.54 -0.63 -17.93
N VAL A 434 -19.84 0.65 -18.21
CA VAL A 434 -18.81 1.67 -18.43
C VAL A 434 -18.07 1.98 -17.13
N ARG A 435 -18.79 2.20 -16.02
CA ARG A 435 -18.18 2.49 -14.71
C ARG A 435 -17.45 1.26 -14.21
N PHE A 436 -18.05 0.08 -14.38
CA PHE A 436 -17.39 -1.20 -14.11
C PHE A 436 -16.05 -1.32 -14.87
N SER A 437 -16.02 -1.06 -16.17
CA SER A 437 -14.78 -1.17 -16.97
C SER A 437 -13.70 -0.16 -16.57
N ALA A 438 -14.09 1.04 -16.12
CA ALA A 438 -13.16 2.02 -15.55
C ALA A 438 -12.58 1.51 -14.23
N LEU A 439 -13.43 0.95 -13.36
CA LEU A 439 -13.02 0.36 -12.10
C LEU A 439 -12.16 -0.88 -12.25
N MET A 440 -12.35 -1.71 -13.29
CA MET A 440 -11.47 -2.86 -13.53
C MET A 440 -10.06 -2.45 -13.94
N ARG A 441 -9.88 -1.30 -14.60
CA ARG A 441 -8.54 -0.73 -14.82
C ARG A 441 -7.92 -0.24 -13.51
N LEU A 442 -8.73 0.38 -12.65
CA LEU A 442 -8.31 0.83 -11.32
C LEU A 442 -8.13 -0.33 -10.32
N ALA A 443 -8.63 -1.54 -10.62
CA ALA A 443 -8.35 -2.72 -9.81
C ALA A 443 -6.88 -3.16 -9.92
N ASP A 444 -6.21 -2.84 -11.02
CA ASP A 444 -4.78 -3.06 -11.21
C ASP A 444 -3.94 -1.96 -10.54
N TYR A 445 -4.55 -0.83 -10.16
CA TYR A 445 -3.91 0.31 -9.50
C TYR A 445 -4.93 1.15 -8.70
N PRO A 446 -5.27 0.71 -7.46
CA PRO A 446 -6.28 1.39 -6.64
C PRO A 446 -5.69 2.47 -5.73
N CYS A 447 -4.39 2.77 -5.81
CA CYS A 447 -3.69 3.58 -4.80
C CYS A 447 -4.26 5.00 -4.62
N LEU A 448 -4.86 5.59 -5.66
CA LEU A 448 -5.58 6.88 -5.56
C LEU A 448 -7.04 6.76 -5.08
N LEU A 449 -7.60 5.55 -5.03
CA LEU A 449 -8.93 5.23 -4.49
C LEU A 449 -8.87 4.81 -3.02
N THR A 450 -7.97 3.89 -2.68
CA THR A 450 -7.60 3.58 -1.28
C THR A 450 -6.95 4.81 -0.63
N SER A 451 -6.33 5.65 -1.47
CA SER A 451 -5.62 6.89 -1.14
C SER A 451 -4.45 6.65 -0.19
N GLU A 452 -3.38 6.09 -0.78
CA GLU A 452 -2.08 6.00 -0.13
C GLU A 452 -1.52 7.36 0.31
N PRO A 453 -1.56 8.44 -0.49
CA PRO A 453 -1.12 9.76 -0.02
C PRO A 453 -1.84 10.19 1.27
N VAL A 454 -3.16 9.98 1.38
CA VAL A 454 -3.89 10.27 2.62
C VAL A 454 -3.46 9.36 3.76
N THR A 455 -3.34 8.07 3.51
CA THR A 455 -2.96 7.09 4.53
C THR A 455 -1.56 7.37 5.07
N ALA A 456 -0.59 7.66 4.21
CA ALA A 456 0.78 7.99 4.60
C ALA A 456 0.86 9.28 5.42
N THR A 457 0.18 10.34 4.98
CA THR A 457 0.14 11.62 5.71
C THR A 457 -0.59 11.51 7.06
N MET A 458 -1.73 10.81 7.10
CA MET A 458 -2.48 10.61 8.35
C MET A 458 -1.70 9.72 9.32
N MET A 459 -1.13 8.61 8.86
CA MET A 459 -0.34 7.72 9.72
C MET A 459 0.93 8.38 10.24
N THR A 460 1.56 9.28 9.47
CA THR A 460 2.67 10.09 9.97
C THR A 460 2.23 10.96 11.15
N ASN A 461 1.06 11.60 11.06
CA ASN A 461 0.50 12.37 12.16
C ASN A 461 0.16 11.49 13.38
N VAL A 462 -0.43 10.32 13.18
CA VAL A 462 -0.76 9.35 14.25
C VAL A 462 0.51 8.83 14.93
N ILE A 463 1.50 8.40 14.15
CA ILE A 463 2.80 7.91 14.65
C ILE A 463 3.53 9.03 15.40
N ALA A 464 3.44 10.28 14.95
CA ALA A 464 4.07 11.38 15.65
C ALA A 464 3.49 11.60 17.06
N LEU A 465 2.21 11.27 17.30
CA LEU A 465 1.56 11.30 18.62
C LEU A 465 1.93 10.09 19.48
N HIS A 466 2.21 8.94 18.86
CA HIS A 466 2.50 7.66 19.53
C HIS A 466 3.84 7.08 19.09
N LYS A 467 4.89 7.92 19.08
CA LYS A 467 6.17 7.61 18.44
C LYS A 467 6.85 6.34 18.97
N ASP A 468 6.56 5.99 20.21
CA ASP A 468 7.10 4.86 20.97
C ASP A 468 6.39 3.53 20.65
N LYS A 469 5.29 3.56 19.89
CA LYS A 469 4.53 2.37 19.48
C LYS A 469 4.64 2.15 17.97
N PRO A 470 4.82 0.91 17.49
CA PRO A 470 4.82 0.65 16.06
C PRO A 470 3.45 0.94 15.43
N GLY A 471 3.45 1.74 14.37
CA GLY A 471 2.27 1.98 13.53
C GLY A 471 1.99 0.86 12.53
N ALA A 472 2.92 -0.08 12.32
CA ALA A 472 2.84 -1.12 11.31
C ALA A 472 3.40 -2.49 11.79
N PRO A 473 2.92 -3.61 11.21
CA PRO A 473 1.66 -3.70 10.46
C PRO A 473 0.45 -3.44 11.37
N ALA A 474 -0.68 -3.08 10.79
CA ALA A 474 -1.90 -2.89 11.56
C ALA A 474 -2.34 -4.22 12.19
N ARG A 475 -2.53 -4.23 13.51
CA ARG A 475 -2.90 -5.43 14.29
C ARG A 475 -4.41 -5.64 14.32
N VAL A 476 -5.01 -5.70 13.15
CA VAL A 476 -6.46 -5.81 12.97
C VAL A 476 -6.79 -6.80 11.86
N CYS A 477 -7.97 -7.39 11.93
CA CYS A 477 -8.49 -8.14 10.78
C CYS A 477 -8.78 -7.15 9.64
N LYS A 478 -8.15 -7.36 8.48
CA LYS A 478 -8.43 -6.55 7.26
C LYS A 478 -9.82 -6.83 6.69
N GLU A 479 -10.43 -7.96 7.11
CA GLU A 479 -11.69 -8.49 6.59
C GLU A 479 -11.58 -8.71 5.07
N CYS A 480 -10.55 -9.46 4.67
CA CYS A 480 -10.19 -9.62 3.26
C CYS A 480 -11.37 -10.16 2.44
N GLY A 481 -11.71 -9.52 1.33
CA GLY A 481 -12.88 -9.82 0.52
C GLY A 481 -12.89 -11.28 0.05
N ALA A 482 -11.79 -11.72 -0.57
CA ALA A 482 -11.66 -13.10 -1.05
C ALA A 482 -11.76 -14.14 0.09
N ALA A 483 -11.23 -13.85 1.28
CA ALA A 483 -11.35 -14.77 2.42
C ALA A 483 -12.76 -14.80 3.03
N CYS A 484 -13.50 -13.68 2.97
CA CYS A 484 -14.84 -13.57 3.54
C CYS A 484 -15.93 -14.12 2.63
N LEU A 485 -15.73 -14.06 1.32
CA LEU A 485 -16.77 -14.37 0.34
C LEU A 485 -16.53 -15.68 -0.43
N VAL A 486 -15.28 -16.09 -0.62
CA VAL A 486 -14.93 -17.20 -1.53
C VAL A 486 -14.11 -18.28 -0.82
N ASP A 487 -12.97 -17.92 -0.23
CA ASP A 487 -11.99 -18.87 0.29
C ASP A 487 -12.03 -19.02 1.82
N PHE A 488 -11.99 -20.24 2.35
CA PHE A 488 -11.90 -20.50 3.79
C PHE A 488 -10.47 -20.40 4.35
N ARG A 489 -9.76 -19.33 4.00
CA ARG A 489 -8.34 -19.12 4.35
C ARG A 489 -8.08 -18.36 5.64
N HIS A 490 -9.14 -17.91 6.33
CA HIS A 490 -9.04 -17.17 7.60
C HIS A 490 -8.22 -17.85 8.69
N GLN A 491 -8.28 -19.19 8.77
CA GLN A 491 -7.53 -19.98 9.75
C GLN A 491 -5.99 -19.85 9.62
N TRP A 492 -5.50 -19.34 8.48
CA TRP A 492 -4.08 -19.12 8.21
C TRP A 492 -3.65 -17.66 8.45
N CYS A 493 -4.58 -16.79 8.84
CA CYS A 493 -4.28 -15.40 9.18
C CYS A 493 -3.64 -15.32 10.56
N GLN A 494 -2.70 -14.39 10.74
CA GLN A 494 -1.94 -14.23 11.97
C GLN A 494 -2.05 -12.85 12.61
N TRP A 495 -3.03 -12.05 12.20
CA TRP A 495 -3.19 -10.68 12.69
C TRP A 495 -3.30 -10.62 14.22
N LYS A 496 -3.92 -11.64 14.85
CA LYS A 496 -4.09 -11.73 16.30
C LYS A 496 -2.83 -12.22 17.02
N GLU A 497 -2.01 -13.01 16.34
CA GLU A 497 -0.76 -13.60 16.84
C GLU A 497 0.49 -12.82 16.39
N ALA A 498 0.32 -11.59 15.89
CA ALA A 498 1.44 -10.74 15.47
C ALA A 498 2.34 -10.38 16.66
N VAL A 499 3.66 -10.54 16.51
CA VAL A 499 4.71 -10.23 17.52
C VAL A 499 4.68 -8.79 17.99
#